data_AF-A0A9W8N1E7-F1
#
_entry.id   AF-A0A9W8N1E7-F1
#
_cell.length_a   1.000
_cell.length_b   1.000
_cell.length_c   1.000
_cell.angle_alpha   90.00
_cell.angle_beta   90.00
_cell.angle_gamma   90.00
#
_symmetry.space_group_name_H-M   'P 1'
#
loop_
_entity.id
_entity.type
_entity.pdbx_description
1 polymer ?
#
loop_
_entity_poly.entity_id
_entity_poly.type
_entity_poly.pdbx_seq_one_letter_code
_entity_poly.pdbx_strand_id
1 'polypeptide(L)'
;MKAFVSGPITFPDDYFTTHYEPRISAAIEARHSFVMGPAMGIDAVSLRYLVTHGVAPENITVYLSENESKALKERVQWFIDFGGQIHVEGVTSADRDAAMTRDSDYDILRYMSIEEQKEFYGVDYFPRLSATERNERRRQGLPLWKNPGLTTHEPGKEKGGPSSRQKLKEWLRGVFSEPSNT
;
A
#
# COMPACT_ATOMS: atom_id res chain seq x y z
N MET A 1 20.06 -4.42 1.13
CA MET A 1 19.07 -4.41 0.03
C MET A 1 17.94 -3.47 0.41
N LYS A 2 17.19 -2.99 -0.59
CA LYS A 2 16.08 -2.06 -0.45
C LYS A 2 14.77 -2.73 -0.90
N ALA A 3 13.81 -2.80 0.00
CA ALA A 3 12.51 -3.42 -0.19
C ALA A 3 11.46 -2.39 -0.58
N PHE A 4 10.71 -2.61 -1.65
CA PHE A 4 9.51 -1.83 -1.95
C PHE A 4 8.28 -2.48 -1.31
N VAL A 5 7.67 -1.79 -0.36
CA VAL A 5 6.42 -2.22 0.28
C VAL A 5 5.22 -1.56 -0.38
N SER A 6 4.25 -2.36 -0.83
CA SER A 6 3.00 -1.85 -1.40
C SER A 6 1.85 -2.82 -1.18
N GLY A 7 0.64 -2.30 -0.98
CA GLY A 7 -0.56 -3.12 -0.88
C GLY A 7 -1.88 -2.39 -1.07
N PRO A 8 -3.01 -3.09 -0.85
CA PRO A 8 -4.33 -2.51 -0.97
C PRO A 8 -4.61 -1.39 0.03
N ILE A 9 -5.45 -0.43 -0.38
CA ILE A 9 -5.95 0.65 0.49
C ILE A 9 -6.93 0.11 1.54
N THR A 10 -7.78 -0.84 1.16
CA THR A 10 -8.73 -1.54 2.04
C THR A 10 -8.44 -3.02 2.02
N PHE A 11 -8.41 -3.63 3.20
CA PHE A 11 -8.07 -5.04 3.37
C PHE A 11 -8.76 -5.61 4.62
N PRO A 12 -8.93 -6.95 4.73
CA PRO A 12 -9.44 -7.64 5.92
C PRO A 12 -8.55 -7.43 7.16
N ASP A 13 -9.11 -7.49 8.38
CA ASP A 13 -8.42 -7.11 9.62
C ASP A 13 -7.07 -7.84 9.85
N ASP A 14 -6.98 -9.11 9.52
CA ASP A 14 -5.78 -9.96 9.71
C ASP A 14 -4.83 -9.98 8.50
N TYR A 15 -5.17 -9.28 7.43
CA TYR A 15 -4.46 -9.36 6.16
C TYR A 15 -3.01 -8.84 6.26
N PHE A 16 -2.78 -7.77 7.02
CA PHE A 16 -1.42 -7.25 7.24
C PHE A 16 -0.57 -8.27 8.01
N THR A 17 -1.06 -8.73 9.16
CA THR A 17 -0.35 -9.68 10.03
C THR A 17 -0.10 -11.01 9.32
N THR A 18 -1.01 -11.46 8.47
CA THR A 18 -0.85 -12.72 7.74
C THR A 18 0.17 -12.62 6.60
N HIS A 19 0.19 -11.49 5.88
CA HIS A 19 0.89 -11.43 4.58
C HIS A 19 2.08 -10.48 4.51
N TYR A 20 2.10 -9.45 5.34
CA TYR A 20 3.12 -8.41 5.31
C TYR A 20 4.06 -8.53 6.49
N GLU A 21 3.51 -8.68 7.69
CA GLU A 21 4.27 -8.67 8.93
C GLU A 21 5.45 -9.65 8.90
N PRO A 22 5.31 -10.96 8.61
CA PRO A 22 6.45 -11.88 8.60
C PRO A 22 7.55 -11.49 7.61
N ARG A 23 7.17 -10.93 6.45
CA ARG A 23 8.10 -10.54 5.39
C ARG A 23 8.83 -9.25 5.73
N ILE A 24 8.12 -8.30 6.36
CA ILE A 24 8.71 -7.06 6.86
C ILE A 24 9.65 -7.38 8.03
N SER A 25 9.24 -8.21 9.00
CA SER A 25 10.10 -8.60 10.12
C SER A 25 11.39 -9.28 9.65
N ALA A 26 11.30 -10.21 8.70
CA ALA A 26 12.48 -10.84 8.11
C ALA A 26 13.41 -9.83 7.41
N ALA A 27 12.85 -8.81 6.74
CA ALA A 27 13.63 -7.75 6.13
C ALA A 27 14.28 -6.81 7.17
N ILE A 28 13.61 -6.55 8.29
CA ILE A 28 14.18 -5.80 9.43
C ILE A 28 15.36 -6.56 10.03
N GLU A 29 15.20 -7.86 10.29
CA GLU A 29 16.27 -8.72 10.82
C GLU A 29 17.50 -8.75 9.89
N ALA A 30 17.26 -8.76 8.58
CA ALA A 30 18.28 -8.67 7.55
C ALA A 30 18.87 -7.26 7.35
N ARG A 31 18.44 -6.26 8.14
CA ARG A 31 18.86 -4.85 8.06
C ARG A 31 18.68 -4.23 6.68
N HIS A 32 17.57 -4.54 6.03
CA HIS A 32 17.20 -3.93 4.76
C HIS A 32 16.67 -2.52 4.95
N SER A 33 16.75 -1.69 3.90
CA SER A 33 16.05 -0.42 3.82
C SER A 33 14.71 -0.57 3.10
N PHE A 34 13.83 0.40 3.25
CA PHE A 34 12.44 0.32 2.79
C PHE A 34 12.07 1.55 1.97
N VAL A 35 11.34 1.32 0.89
CA VAL A 35 10.66 2.37 0.13
C VAL A 35 9.17 2.08 0.07
N MET A 36 8.35 3.13 0.14
CA MET A 36 6.88 3.02 0.05
C MET A 36 6.25 4.35 -0.37
N GLY A 37 4.99 4.28 -0.82
CA GLY A 37 4.21 5.47 -1.14
C GLY A 37 3.56 6.09 0.10
N PRO A 38 2.88 7.25 -0.05
CA PRO A 38 2.11 7.92 1.00
C PRO A 38 0.67 7.38 1.10
N ALA A 39 0.37 6.29 0.40
CA ALA A 39 -0.98 5.76 0.27
C ALA A 39 -1.54 5.34 1.65
N MET A 40 -2.86 5.38 1.78
CA MET A 40 -3.53 4.73 2.92
C MET A 40 -3.43 3.20 2.77
N GLY A 41 -3.83 2.51 3.84
CA GLY A 41 -3.88 1.05 3.86
C GLY A 41 -2.51 0.46 4.19
N ILE A 42 -2.12 -0.58 3.44
CA ILE A 42 -0.90 -1.35 3.74
C ILE A 42 0.35 -0.47 3.79
N ASP A 43 0.52 0.48 2.87
CA ASP A 43 1.69 1.36 2.85
C ASP A 43 1.83 2.14 4.17
N ALA A 44 0.73 2.74 4.65
CA ALA A 44 0.70 3.47 5.91
C ALA A 44 0.88 2.56 7.14
N VAL A 45 0.29 1.37 7.13
CA VAL A 45 0.42 0.40 8.23
C VAL A 45 1.84 -0.15 8.31
N SER A 46 2.45 -0.42 7.16
CA SER A 46 3.85 -0.85 7.06
C SER A 46 4.79 0.24 7.56
N LEU A 47 4.57 1.50 7.19
CA LEU A 47 5.36 2.64 7.70
C LEU A 47 5.30 2.71 9.22
N ARG A 48 4.10 2.63 9.81
CA ARG A 48 3.93 2.63 11.26
C ARG A 48 4.62 1.42 11.90
N TYR A 49 4.46 0.23 11.33
CA TYR A 49 5.09 -0.98 11.83
C TYR A 49 6.63 -0.85 11.85
N LEU A 50 7.25 -0.34 10.79
CA LEU A 50 8.69 -0.11 10.75
C LEU A 50 9.16 0.86 11.84
N VAL A 51 8.44 1.97 12.01
CA VAL A 51 8.75 2.97 13.04
C VAL A 51 8.62 2.38 14.45
N THR A 52 7.54 1.64 14.73
CA THR A 52 7.32 1.04 16.06
C THR A 52 8.28 -0.11 16.37
N HIS A 53 8.82 -0.77 15.35
CA HIS A 53 9.84 -1.81 15.50
C HIS A 53 11.28 -1.26 15.48
N GLY A 54 11.45 0.06 15.59
CA GLY A 54 12.75 0.68 15.79
C GLY A 54 13.64 0.73 14.55
N VAL A 55 13.06 0.62 13.35
CA VAL A 55 13.82 0.83 12.12
C VAL A 55 14.26 2.29 12.05
N ALA A 56 15.57 2.52 11.92
CA ALA A 56 16.13 3.86 11.88
C ALA A 56 15.57 4.65 10.68
N PRO A 57 15.20 5.93 10.85
CA PRO A 57 14.49 6.70 9.84
C PRO A 57 15.26 6.85 8.52
N GLU A 58 16.60 6.85 8.55
CA GLU A 58 17.46 6.87 7.37
C GLU A 58 17.35 5.60 6.50
N ASN A 59 16.77 4.52 7.04
CA ASN A 59 16.50 3.29 6.30
C ASN A 59 15.06 3.25 5.74
N ILE A 60 14.29 4.33 5.86
CA ILE A 60 12.92 4.41 5.37
C ILE A 60 12.77 5.64 4.47
N THR A 61 12.41 5.42 3.20
CA THR A 61 12.13 6.49 2.25
C THR A 61 10.67 6.44 1.81
N VAL A 62 9.92 7.52 2.04
CA VAL A 62 8.56 7.69 1.50
C VAL A 62 8.65 8.50 0.21
N TYR A 63 8.19 7.90 -0.89
CA TYR A 63 8.15 8.55 -2.18
C TYR A 63 6.84 9.32 -2.33
N LEU A 64 6.88 10.50 -2.94
CA LEU A 64 5.73 11.34 -3.29
C LEU A 64 5.81 11.72 -4.76
N SER A 65 4.68 11.84 -5.45
CA SER A 65 4.66 12.62 -6.69
C SER A 65 4.59 14.12 -6.38
N GLU A 66 4.87 14.99 -7.36
CA GLU A 66 4.76 16.45 -7.19
C GLU A 66 3.34 16.90 -6.77
N ASN A 67 2.31 16.22 -7.27
CA ASN A 67 0.93 16.50 -6.88
C ASN A 67 0.68 16.10 -5.41
N GLU A 68 1.25 14.98 -4.99
CA GLU A 68 1.12 14.46 -3.63
C GLU A 68 1.95 15.25 -2.63
N SER A 69 3.15 15.74 -2.99
CA SER A 69 3.98 16.55 -2.10
C SER A 69 3.29 17.85 -1.69
N LYS A 70 2.47 18.41 -2.58
CA LYS A 70 1.61 19.57 -2.28
C LYS A 70 0.39 19.17 -1.45
N ALA A 71 -0.33 18.12 -1.87
CA ALA A 71 -1.61 17.74 -1.28
C ALA A 71 -1.49 17.04 0.08
N LEU A 72 -0.39 16.32 0.32
CA LEU A 72 -0.20 15.46 1.49
C LEU A 72 0.87 15.98 2.45
N LYS A 73 1.34 17.23 2.26
CA LYS A 73 2.41 17.84 3.04
C LYS A 73 2.21 17.65 4.55
N GLU A 74 1.03 18.02 5.06
CA GLU A 74 0.71 17.89 6.49
C GLU A 74 0.67 16.44 6.95
N ARG A 75 0.21 15.52 6.08
CA ARG A 75 0.08 14.11 6.39
C ARG A 75 1.42 13.38 6.52
N VAL A 76 2.46 13.86 5.84
CA VAL A 76 3.81 13.29 5.93
C VAL A 76 4.71 14.04 6.92
N GLN A 77 4.24 15.17 7.47
CA GLN A 77 5.05 16.01 8.35
C GLN A 77 5.55 15.25 9.59
N TRP A 78 4.69 14.44 10.22
CA TRP A 78 5.10 13.63 11.38
C TRP A 78 6.30 12.70 11.08
N PHE A 79 6.39 12.18 9.85
CA PHE A 79 7.46 11.28 9.45
C PHE A 79 8.75 12.07 9.16
N ILE A 80 8.62 13.28 8.62
CA ILE A 80 9.74 14.22 8.48
C ILE A 80 10.28 14.61 9.86
N ASP A 81 9.40 14.93 10.81
CA ASP A 81 9.77 15.30 12.18
C ASP A 81 10.43 14.13 12.93
N PHE A 82 10.07 12.90 12.58
CA PHE A 82 10.74 11.66 13.02
C PHE A 82 12.14 11.45 12.39
N GLY A 83 12.54 12.30 11.42
CA GLY A 83 13.82 12.21 10.70
C GLY A 83 13.76 11.37 9.43
N GLY A 84 12.57 10.95 9.01
CA GLY A 84 12.34 10.11 7.83
C GLY A 84 12.69 10.80 6.51
N GLN A 85 13.03 10.00 5.50
CA GLN A 85 13.41 10.52 4.18
C GLN A 85 12.20 10.65 3.25
N ILE A 86 12.05 11.82 2.62
CA ILE A 86 11.05 12.04 1.56
C ILE A 86 11.78 12.17 0.22
N HIS A 87 11.32 11.41 -0.78
CA HIS A 87 11.78 11.55 -2.17
C HIS A 87 10.60 11.99 -3.04
N VAL A 88 10.76 13.08 -3.80
CA VAL A 88 9.70 13.55 -4.71
C VAL A 88 10.11 13.20 -6.13
N GLU A 89 9.29 12.42 -6.83
CA GLU A 89 9.57 12.05 -8.22
C GLU A 89 8.32 12.00 -9.09
N GLY A 90 8.44 12.63 -10.25
CA GLY A 90 7.41 12.68 -11.27
C GLY A 90 6.17 13.44 -10.85
N VAL A 91 5.24 13.60 -11.80
CA VAL A 91 4.04 14.41 -11.57
C VAL A 91 2.93 13.53 -10.98
N THR A 92 2.84 12.29 -11.43
CA THR A 92 1.75 11.37 -11.09
C THR A 92 2.18 10.28 -10.11
N SER A 93 1.21 9.65 -9.46
CA SER A 93 1.45 8.46 -8.63
C SER A 93 2.05 7.30 -9.44
N ALA A 94 1.75 7.21 -10.75
CA ALA A 94 2.34 6.20 -11.61
C ALA A 94 3.83 6.43 -11.85
N ASP A 95 4.27 7.69 -12.00
CA ASP A 95 5.68 8.05 -12.12
C ASP A 95 6.43 7.72 -10.83
N ARG A 96 5.85 8.11 -9.69
CA ARG A 96 6.36 7.77 -8.36
C ARG A 96 6.49 6.25 -8.17
N ASP A 97 5.47 5.47 -8.53
CA ASP A 97 5.51 4.02 -8.39
C ASP A 97 6.56 3.38 -9.31
N ALA A 98 6.78 3.93 -10.51
CA ALA A 98 7.85 3.50 -11.40
C ALA A 98 9.23 3.80 -10.78
N ALA A 99 9.40 4.96 -10.16
CA ALA A 99 10.63 5.32 -9.44
C ALA A 99 10.90 4.36 -8.27
N MET A 100 9.91 4.07 -7.43
CA MET A 100 10.05 3.09 -6.35
C MET A 100 10.42 1.69 -6.86
N THR A 101 9.82 1.27 -7.99
CA THR A 101 10.14 -0.03 -8.60
C THR A 101 11.60 -0.07 -9.08
N ARG A 102 12.06 1.01 -9.73
CA ARG A 102 13.43 1.16 -10.24
C ARG A 102 14.46 1.20 -9.11
N ASP A 103 14.14 1.90 -8.03
CA ASP A 103 15.09 2.20 -6.96
C ASP A 103 15.15 1.10 -5.88
N SER A 104 14.36 0.04 -6.00
CA SER A 104 14.31 -1.07 -5.05
C SER A 104 14.78 -2.39 -5.65
N ASP A 105 15.41 -3.21 -4.82
CA ASP A 105 15.98 -4.50 -5.23
C ASP A 105 14.89 -5.58 -5.38
N TYR A 106 13.87 -5.54 -4.51
CA TYR A 106 12.77 -6.51 -4.49
C TYR A 106 11.51 -5.91 -3.88
N ASP A 107 10.40 -6.64 -4.02
CA ASP A 107 9.10 -6.19 -3.52
C ASP A 107 8.60 -7.05 -2.33
N ILE A 108 8.07 -6.36 -1.33
CA ILE A 108 7.15 -6.91 -0.34
C ILE A 108 5.76 -6.45 -0.74
N LEU A 109 5.19 -7.16 -1.72
CA LEU A 109 3.88 -6.87 -2.29
C LEU A 109 2.93 -8.06 -2.16
N ARG A 110 1.65 -7.73 -1.99
CA ARG A 110 0.52 -8.64 -2.13
C ARG A 110 -0.72 -7.83 -2.50
N TYR A 111 -1.56 -8.38 -3.35
CA TYR A 111 -2.90 -7.87 -3.60
C TYR A 111 -3.86 -9.05 -3.54
N MET A 112 -5.10 -8.78 -3.16
CA MET A 112 -6.14 -9.80 -3.08
C MET A 112 -6.35 -10.45 -4.45
N SER A 113 -6.45 -11.78 -4.48
CA SER A 113 -6.95 -12.54 -5.62
C SER A 113 -8.35 -12.07 -6.04
N ILE A 114 -8.80 -12.49 -7.21
CA ILE A 114 -10.14 -12.14 -7.70
C ILE A 114 -11.21 -12.67 -6.73
N GLU A 115 -11.01 -13.87 -6.20
CA GLU A 115 -11.88 -14.56 -5.26
C GLU A 115 -11.94 -13.79 -3.92
N GLU A 116 -10.77 -13.45 -3.34
CA GLU A 116 -10.70 -12.63 -2.13
C GLU A 116 -11.35 -11.26 -2.32
N GLN A 117 -11.15 -10.62 -3.49
CA GLN A 117 -11.78 -9.34 -3.79
C GLN A 117 -13.30 -9.45 -3.89
N LYS A 118 -13.83 -10.51 -4.52
CA LYS A 118 -15.27 -10.76 -4.63
C LYS A 118 -15.89 -10.99 -3.27
N GLU A 119 -15.24 -11.79 -2.43
CA GLU A 119 -15.69 -12.04 -1.05
C GLU A 119 -15.69 -10.76 -0.21
N PHE A 120 -14.59 -10.00 -0.27
CA PHE A 120 -14.42 -8.80 0.55
C PHE A 120 -15.33 -7.64 0.14
N TYR A 121 -15.36 -7.33 -1.16
CA TYR A 121 -16.13 -6.20 -1.70
C TYR A 121 -17.60 -6.56 -1.98
N GLY A 122 -17.92 -7.85 -2.15
CA GLY A 122 -19.28 -8.31 -2.45
C GLY A 122 -19.85 -7.61 -3.67
N VAL A 123 -21.00 -6.97 -3.51
CA VAL A 123 -21.70 -6.23 -4.57
C VAL A 123 -20.92 -5.02 -5.10
N ASP A 124 -19.96 -4.50 -4.34
CA ASP A 124 -19.10 -3.40 -4.78
C ASP A 124 -17.85 -3.89 -5.54
N TYR A 125 -17.72 -5.22 -5.74
CA TYR A 125 -16.62 -5.77 -6.51
C TYR A 125 -16.66 -5.25 -7.94
N PHE A 126 -15.51 -4.73 -8.39
CA PHE A 126 -15.30 -4.35 -9.76
C PHE A 126 -13.89 -4.78 -10.19
N PRO A 127 -13.75 -5.51 -11.32
CA PRO A 127 -12.48 -6.03 -11.78
C PRO A 127 -11.57 -4.86 -12.18
N ARG A 128 -10.47 -4.71 -11.46
CA ARG A 128 -9.50 -3.63 -11.69
C ARG A 128 -8.10 -4.14 -11.48
N LEU A 129 -7.18 -3.59 -12.25
CA LEU A 129 -5.76 -3.75 -12.03
C LEU A 129 -5.34 -2.84 -10.86
N SER A 130 -4.97 -3.43 -9.73
CA SER A 130 -4.55 -2.65 -8.56
C SER A 130 -3.21 -1.92 -8.81
N ALA A 131 -2.94 -0.86 -8.06
CA ALA A 131 -1.64 -0.18 -8.14
C ALA A 131 -0.49 -1.14 -7.77
N THR A 132 -0.69 -1.94 -6.72
CA THR A 132 0.26 -2.98 -6.29
C THR A 132 0.52 -4.03 -7.37
N GLU A 133 -0.52 -4.50 -8.07
CA GLU A 133 -0.36 -5.42 -9.22
C GLU A 133 0.40 -4.76 -10.37
N ARG A 134 0.18 -3.46 -10.62
CA ARG A 134 0.97 -2.72 -11.62
C ARG A 134 2.45 -2.66 -11.23
N ASN A 135 2.77 -2.57 -9.95
CA ASN A 135 4.16 -2.56 -9.46
C ASN A 135 4.86 -3.89 -9.77
N GLU A 136 4.23 -5.01 -9.43
CA GLU A 136 4.74 -6.34 -9.76
C GLU A 136 4.95 -6.50 -11.28
N ARG A 137 3.97 -6.08 -12.08
CA ARG A 137 4.06 -6.15 -13.54
C ARG A 137 5.18 -5.31 -14.11
N ARG A 138 5.44 -4.11 -13.56
CA ARG A 138 6.59 -3.29 -13.99
C ARG A 138 7.89 -4.06 -13.81
N ARG A 139 8.09 -4.72 -12.66
CA ARG A 139 9.29 -5.52 -12.40
C ARG A 139 9.42 -6.72 -13.34
N GLN A 140 8.29 -7.33 -13.71
CA GLN A 140 8.25 -8.47 -14.63
C GLN A 140 8.27 -8.08 -16.12
N GLY A 141 8.24 -6.78 -16.46
CA GLY A 141 8.15 -6.31 -17.84
C GLY A 141 6.80 -6.61 -18.52
N LEU A 142 5.74 -6.78 -17.74
CA LEU A 142 4.40 -7.12 -18.24
C LEU A 142 3.56 -5.87 -18.58
N PRO A 143 2.59 -5.99 -19.51
CA PRO A 143 1.69 -4.89 -19.86
C PRO A 143 0.86 -4.38 -18.68
N LEU A 144 0.84 -3.05 -18.48
CA LEU A 144 0.10 -2.38 -17.39
C LEU A 144 -1.38 -2.09 -17.72
N TRP A 145 -1.78 -2.21 -18.98
CA TRP A 145 -3.15 -1.94 -19.43
C TRP A 145 -4.03 -3.19 -19.53
N LYS A 146 -3.44 -4.39 -19.45
CA LYS A 146 -4.17 -5.65 -19.60
C LYS A 146 -4.77 -6.08 -18.26
N ASN A 147 -6.08 -5.96 -18.09
CA ASN A 147 -6.77 -6.37 -16.87
C ASN A 147 -7.38 -7.79 -17.03
N PRO A 148 -6.83 -8.81 -16.36
CA PRO A 148 -7.29 -10.20 -16.50
C PRO A 148 -8.70 -10.42 -15.94
N GLY A 149 -9.14 -9.60 -14.99
CA GLY A 149 -10.50 -9.70 -14.44
C GLY A 149 -11.60 -9.13 -15.36
N LEU A 150 -11.23 -8.32 -16.37
CA LEU A 150 -12.22 -7.72 -17.29
C LEU A 150 -12.67 -8.67 -18.38
N THR A 151 -11.86 -9.65 -18.77
CA THR A 151 -12.22 -10.61 -19.84
C THR A 151 -13.30 -11.61 -19.43
N THR A 152 -13.56 -11.75 -18.13
CA THR A 152 -14.51 -12.72 -17.55
C THR A 152 -15.67 -12.04 -16.82
N HIS A 153 -15.79 -10.71 -16.90
CA HIS A 153 -16.78 -9.97 -16.12
C HIS A 153 -18.09 -9.84 -16.90
N GLU A 154 -19.04 -10.74 -16.62
CA GLU A 154 -20.44 -10.47 -16.90
C GLU A 154 -21.01 -9.57 -15.80
N PRO A 155 -21.64 -8.42 -16.12
CA PRO A 155 -22.27 -7.58 -15.10
C PRO A 155 -23.46 -8.34 -14.46
N GLY A 156 -23.22 -8.92 -13.28
CA GLY A 156 -24.20 -9.69 -12.52
C GLY A 156 -25.05 -8.83 -11.60
N LYS A 157 -26.37 -8.98 -11.70
CA LYS A 157 -27.40 -8.44 -10.79
C LYS A 157 -27.39 -9.23 -9.47
N GLU A 158 -26.64 -8.84 -8.46
CA GLU A 158 -26.77 -9.43 -7.12
C GLU A 158 -27.10 -8.41 -6.04
N LYS A 159 -28.00 -8.81 -5.13
CA LYS A 159 -28.71 -7.95 -4.18
C LYS A 159 -27.92 -7.75 -2.89
N GLY A 160 -27.73 -6.49 -2.50
CA GLY A 160 -27.82 -5.99 -1.12
C GLY A 160 -26.80 -6.51 -0.09
N GLY A 161 -25.57 -6.01 -0.14
CA GLY A 161 -24.61 -6.05 0.99
C GLY A 161 -24.17 -4.64 1.41
N PRO A 162 -23.61 -4.46 2.63
CA PRO A 162 -23.15 -3.16 3.10
C PRO A 162 -21.95 -2.66 2.27
N SER A 163 -21.97 -1.38 1.94
CA SER A 163 -20.97 -0.77 1.07
C SER A 163 -19.56 -0.79 1.68
N SER A 164 -18.57 -1.08 0.85
CA SER A 164 -17.12 -1.01 1.14
C SER A 164 -16.68 0.35 1.68
N ARG A 165 -17.38 1.43 1.31
CA ARG A 165 -17.14 2.78 1.85
C ARG A 165 -17.52 2.92 3.32
N GLN A 166 -18.51 2.16 3.77
CA GLN A 166 -18.97 2.15 5.16
C GLN A 166 -17.96 1.42 6.05
N LYS A 167 -17.50 0.24 5.60
CA LYS A 167 -16.44 -0.53 6.28
C LYS A 167 -15.12 0.26 6.39
N LEU A 168 -14.71 0.97 5.32
CA LEU A 168 -13.51 1.83 5.35
C LEU A 168 -13.66 2.98 6.38
N LYS A 169 -14.83 3.62 6.48
CA LYS A 169 -15.05 4.69 7.46
C LYS A 169 -14.97 4.21 8.91
N GLU A 170 -15.42 3.00 9.19
CA GLU A 170 -15.37 2.40 10.54
C GLU A 170 -13.94 2.02 10.92
N TRP A 171 -13.17 1.43 9.99
CA TRP A 171 -11.76 1.09 10.20
C TRP A 171 -10.87 2.32 10.39
N LEU A 172 -11.03 3.37 9.57
CA LEU A 172 -10.23 4.60 9.69
C LEU A 172 -10.42 5.28 11.06
N ARG A 173 -11.59 5.16 11.71
CA ARG A 173 -11.79 5.72 13.07
C ARG A 173 -10.94 5.02 14.13
N GLY A 174 -10.66 3.73 13.98
CA GLY A 174 -9.82 2.96 14.92
C GLY A 174 -8.32 3.11 14.66
N VAL A 175 -7.91 3.41 13.42
CA VAL A 175 -6.49 3.53 13.05
C VAL A 175 -5.91 4.92 13.31
N PHE A 176 -6.76 5.95 13.38
CA PHE A 176 -6.34 7.34 13.65
C PHE A 176 -6.61 7.81 15.08
N SER A 177 -7.08 6.95 15.99
CA SER A 177 -7.01 7.25 17.42
C SER A 177 -5.55 7.24 17.87
N GLU A 178 -5.14 8.25 18.65
CA GLU A 178 -3.82 8.29 19.26
C GLU A 178 -3.56 7.00 20.05
N PRO A 179 -2.34 6.43 19.99
CA PRO A 179 -1.98 5.36 20.92
C PRO A 179 -2.08 5.91 22.34
N SER A 180 -2.93 5.28 23.15
CA SER A 180 -3.03 5.58 24.57
C SER A 180 -1.69 5.30 25.24
N ASN A 181 -1.11 6.31 25.89
CA ASN A 181 0.03 6.13 26.78
C ASN A 181 -0.41 5.25 27.98
N THR A 182 0.01 4.00 27.97
CA THR A 182 0.09 3.14 29.16
C THR A 182 1.53 2.78 29.41
#